data_AF-A0AAD8ZFN6-F1
#
_entry.id   AF-A0AAD8ZFN6-F1
#
_cell.length_a   1.000
_cell.length_b   1.000
_cell.length_c   1.000
_cell.angle_alpha   90.00
_cell.angle_beta   90.00
_cell.angle_gamma   90.00
#
_symmetry.space_group_name_H-M   'P 1'
#
loop_
_entity.id
_entity.type
_entity.pdbx_description
1 polymer ?
#
loop_
_entity_poly.entity_id
_entity_poly.type
_entity_poly.pdbx_seq_one_letter_code
_entity_poly.pdbx_strand_id
1 'polypeptide(L)'
;MKCFERLVMRHIKTQLPPSLDPLQFAYRSNRSTDDAISTTLHLALTHLDKKGTYLRMLFIDFSSAFNTIVPQHLIGKLSLLGLNTSLCNWILDFLTGRPQSVRIGSNTSNTTTLSTGAP
;
A
#
# COMPACT_ATOMS: atom_id res chain seq x y z
N MET A 1 -10.31 16.29 -4.64
CA MET A 1 -9.16 15.52 -4.10
C MET A 1 -9.03 14.15 -4.78
N LYS A 2 -10.01 13.24 -4.66
CA LYS A 2 -9.93 11.88 -5.24
C LYS A 2 -9.61 11.81 -6.75
N CYS A 3 -10.06 12.77 -7.57
CA CYS A 3 -9.68 12.83 -8.99
C CYS A 3 -8.18 13.11 -9.20
N PHE A 4 -7.60 14.00 -8.39
CA PHE A 4 -6.18 14.31 -8.44
C PHE A 4 -5.34 13.13 -7.96
N GLU A 5 -5.75 12.47 -6.87
CA GLU A 5 -5.13 11.23 -6.40
C GLU A 5 -5.09 10.16 -7.50
N ARG A 6 -6.17 9.98 -8.26
CA ARG A 6 -6.21 9.03 -9.39
C ARG A 6 -5.24 9.41 -10.52
N LEU A 7 -5.10 10.71 -10.81
CA LEU A 7 -4.16 11.21 -11.82
C LEU A 7 -2.71 10.96 -11.38
N VAL A 8 -2.37 11.32 -10.14
CA VAL A 8 -1.04 11.11 -9.57
C VAL A 8 -0.72 9.61 -9.49
N MET A 9 -1.68 8.77 -9.05
CA MET A 9 -1.52 7.32 -9.00
C MET A 9 -1.20 6.75 -10.39
N ARG A 10 -1.89 7.21 -11.44
CA ARG A 10 -1.61 6.78 -12.81
C ARG A 10 -0.19 7.17 -13.22
N HIS A 11 0.26 8.38 -12.89
CA HIS A 11 1.62 8.83 -13.17
C HIS A 11 2.67 7.98 -12.44
N ILE A 12 2.49 7.74 -11.14
CA ILE A 12 3.39 6.89 -10.33
C ILE A 12 3.52 5.50 -10.95
N LYS A 13 2.40 4.88 -11.35
CA LYS A 13 2.41 3.54 -11.96
C LYS A 13 3.25 3.45 -13.23
N THR A 14 3.39 4.55 -13.99
CA THR A 14 4.25 4.56 -15.19
C THR A 14 5.74 4.63 -14.88
N GLN A 15 6.11 5.05 -13.67
CA GLN A 15 7.51 5.17 -13.22
C GLN A 15 7.97 3.96 -12.40
N LEU A 16 7.04 3.19 -11.84
CA LEU A 16 7.39 1.99 -11.08
C LEU A 16 8.02 0.93 -11.99
N PRO A 17 9.05 0.22 -11.50
CA PRO A 17 9.67 -0.85 -12.27
C PRO A 17 8.63 -1.95 -12.58
N PRO A 18 8.70 -2.57 -13.77
CA PRO A 18 7.80 -3.67 -14.12
C PRO A 18 8.00 -4.89 -13.21
N SER A 19 9.18 -5.00 -12.60
CA SER A 19 9.61 -6.09 -11.72
C SER A 19 9.21 -5.90 -10.25
N LEU A 20 7.96 -5.49 -9.99
CA LEU A 20 7.38 -5.65 -8.65
C LEU A 20 7.18 -7.14 -8.35
N ASP A 21 7.18 -7.49 -7.06
CA ASP A 21 7.09 -8.87 -6.57
C ASP A 21 6.07 -9.69 -7.39
N PRO A 22 6.51 -10.76 -8.08
CA PRO A 22 5.63 -11.59 -8.88
C PRO A 22 4.54 -12.28 -8.06
N LEU A 23 4.69 -12.37 -6.72
CA LEU A 23 3.69 -12.92 -5.79
C LEU A 23 2.87 -11.82 -5.08
N GLN A 24 2.97 -10.56 -5.50
CA GLN A 24 2.04 -9.52 -5.05
C GLN A 24 0.71 -9.63 -5.82
N PHE A 25 -0.32 -10.20 -5.20
CA PHE A 25 -1.64 -10.36 -5.85
C PHE A 25 -2.53 -9.13 -5.68
N ALA A 26 -2.46 -8.45 -4.53
CA ALA A 26 -3.26 -7.28 -4.25
C ALA A 26 -2.79 -6.02 -5.03
N TYR A 27 -3.75 -5.14 -5.35
CA TYR A 27 -3.53 -3.83 -5.97
C TYR A 27 -2.85 -3.82 -7.36
N ARG A 28 -2.77 -4.98 -8.02
CA ARG A 28 -2.30 -5.14 -9.40
C ARG A 28 -3.46 -5.49 -10.33
N SER A 29 -3.41 -4.99 -11.56
CA SER A 29 -4.36 -5.39 -12.60
C SER A 29 -4.15 -6.86 -12.98
N ASN A 30 -5.23 -7.54 -13.38
CA ASN A 30 -5.23 -8.94 -13.81
C ASN A 30 -4.71 -9.91 -12.74
N ARG A 31 -5.01 -9.62 -11.47
CA ARG A 31 -4.72 -10.48 -10.33
C ARG A 31 -5.89 -10.44 -9.36
N SER A 32 -6.18 -11.56 -8.71
CA SER A 32 -7.25 -11.68 -7.71
C SER A 32 -6.78 -12.40 -6.45
N THR A 33 -7.68 -12.48 -5.47
CA THR A 33 -7.52 -13.32 -4.29
C THR A 33 -7.50 -14.81 -4.64
N ASP A 34 -8.23 -15.22 -5.68
CA ASP A 34 -8.24 -16.60 -6.16
C ASP A 34 -6.87 -17.02 -6.71
N ASP A 35 -6.18 -16.12 -7.43
CA ASP A 35 -4.82 -16.38 -7.89
C ASP A 35 -3.86 -16.62 -6.73
N ALA A 36 -3.99 -15.84 -5.64
CA ALA A 36 -3.17 -15.98 -4.45
C ALA A 36 -3.41 -17.33 -3.74
N ILE A 37 -4.68 -17.71 -3.58
CA ILE A 37 -5.08 -18.98 -2.96
C ILE A 37 -4.62 -20.16 -3.81
N SER A 38 -4.92 -20.12 -5.11
CA SER A 38 -4.55 -21.17 -6.07
C SER A 38 -3.04 -21.37 -6.12
N THR A 39 -2.26 -20.27 -6.20
CA THR A 39 -0.79 -20.34 -6.17
C THR A 39 -0.28 -20.95 -4.87
N THR A 40 -0.81 -20.51 -3.72
CA THR A 40 -0.38 -21.01 -2.40
C THR A 40 -0.69 -22.50 -2.26
N LEU A 41 -1.89 -22.93 -2.65
CA LEU A 41 -2.30 -24.34 -2.63
C LEU A 41 -1.46 -25.19 -3.58
N HIS A 42 -1.22 -24.70 -4.80
CA HIS A 42 -0.39 -25.42 -5.77
C HIS A 42 1.03 -25.64 -5.23
N LEU A 43 1.67 -24.61 -4.66
CA LEU A 43 2.99 -24.73 -4.05
C LEU A 43 3.00 -25.69 -2.86
N ALA A 44 1.96 -25.63 -2.02
CA ALA A 44 1.80 -26.49 -0.86
C ALA A 44 1.67 -27.98 -1.26
N LEU A 45 0.72 -28.30 -2.14
CA LEU A 45 0.43 -29.67 -2.56
C LEU A 45 1.59 -30.27 -3.34
N THR A 46 2.19 -29.51 -4.26
CA THR A 46 3.38 -29.94 -5.02
C THR A 46 4.56 -30.27 -4.10
N HIS A 47 4.70 -29.57 -2.98
CA HIS A 47 5.71 -29.91 -1.99
C HIS A 47 5.37 -31.22 -1.27
N LEU A 48 4.13 -31.39 -0.82
CA LEU A 48 3.67 -32.55 -0.06
C LEU A 48 3.62 -33.85 -0.86
N ASP A 49 3.56 -33.79 -2.19
CA ASP A 49 3.68 -34.97 -3.05
C ASP A 49 5.04 -35.68 -2.91
N LYS A 50 6.05 -35.00 -2.34
CA LYS A 50 7.37 -35.58 -2.06
C LYS A 50 7.32 -36.37 -0.75
N LYS A 51 7.61 -37.67 -0.83
CA LYS A 51 7.63 -38.56 0.34
C LYS A 51 8.57 -38.04 1.44
N GLY A 52 8.09 -38.11 2.69
CA GLY A 52 8.87 -37.73 3.87
C GLY A 52 9.02 -36.21 4.07
N THR A 53 8.27 -35.39 3.34
CA THR A 53 8.25 -33.93 3.52
C THR A 53 7.06 -33.49 4.37
N TYR A 54 7.13 -32.25 4.87
CA TYR A 54 6.03 -31.61 5.58
C TYR A 54 6.05 -30.11 5.27
N LEU A 55 4.89 -29.46 5.40
CA LEU A 55 4.73 -28.04 5.12
C LEU A 55 4.43 -27.26 6.40
N ARG A 56 4.97 -26.05 6.50
CA ARG A 56 4.58 -25.06 7.50
C ARG A 56 4.28 -23.74 6.80
N MET A 57 3.17 -23.12 7.15
CA MET A 57 2.78 -21.80 6.65
C MET A 57 2.80 -20.80 7.79
N LEU A 58 3.35 -19.61 7.53
CA LEU A 58 3.33 -18.48 8.45
C LEU A 58 2.48 -17.38 7.83
N PHE A 59 1.40 -17.02 8.51
CA PHE A 59 0.55 -15.90 8.14
C PHE A 59 0.88 -14.72 9.04
N ILE A 60 1.26 -13.59 8.43
CA ILE A 60 1.58 -12.34 9.12
C ILE A 60 0.59 -11.29 8.63
N ASP A 61 -0.01 -10.57 9.57
CA ASP A 61 -0.87 -9.44 9.28
C ASP A 61 -0.39 -8.18 10.03
N PHE A 62 -0.47 -7.03 9.36
CA PHE A 62 -0.06 -5.76 9.94
C PHE A 62 -1.25 -5.06 10.58
N SER A 63 -1.20 -4.88 11.91
CA SER A 63 -2.19 -4.07 12.63
C SER A 63 -2.22 -2.64 12.09
N SER A 64 -3.40 -2.22 11.62
CA SER A 64 -3.65 -0.83 11.20
C SER A 64 -2.63 -0.29 10.18
N ALA A 65 -2.29 -1.10 9.17
CA ALA A 65 -1.20 -0.85 8.23
C ALA A 65 -1.15 0.57 7.64
N PHE A 66 -2.29 1.19 7.33
CA PHE A 66 -2.34 2.57 6.81
C PHE A 66 -2.18 3.65 7.89
N ASN A 67 -2.57 3.36 9.13
CA ASN A 67 -2.41 4.27 10.26
C ASN A 67 -0.98 4.27 10.80
N THR A 68 -0.20 3.21 10.53
CA THR A 68 1.16 3.00 11.02
C THR A 68 2.25 3.30 9.98
N ILE A 69 1.88 3.86 8.82
CA ILE A 69 2.86 4.30 7.82
C ILE A 69 3.71 5.43 8.42
N VAL A 70 5.04 5.27 8.38
CA VAL A 70 5.99 6.33 8.70
C VAL A 70 6.35 7.07 7.41
N PRO A 71 5.87 8.33 7.20
CA PRO A 71 5.99 9.00 5.91
C PRO A 71 7.44 9.14 5.43
N GLN A 72 8.37 9.45 6.34
CA GLN A 72 9.80 9.57 6.02
C GLN A 72 10.40 8.28 5.42
N HIS A 73 10.01 7.12 5.97
CA HIS A 73 10.47 5.83 5.44
C HIS A 73 9.83 5.52 4.08
N LEU A 74 8.56 5.88 3.90
CA LEU A 74 7.87 5.72 2.62
C LEU A 74 8.56 6.54 1.52
N ILE A 75 8.89 7.81 1.78
CA ILE A 75 9.56 8.67 0.80
C ILE A 75 10.92 8.13 0.40
N GLY A 76 11.71 7.62 1.35
CA GLY A 76 12.97 6.96 1.06
C GLY A 76 12.80 5.78 0.09
N LYS A 77 11.77 4.94 0.30
CA LYS A 77 11.45 3.82 -0.60
C LYS A 77 10.99 4.29 -1.98
N LEU A 78 10.16 5.33 -2.05
CA LEU A 78 9.67 5.87 -3.32
C LEU A 78 10.82 6.48 -4.15
N SER A 79 11.77 7.16 -3.50
CA SER A 79 12.98 7.65 -4.14
C SER A 79 13.84 6.52 -4.73
N LEU A 80 14.03 5.43 -3.97
CA LEU A 80 14.73 4.22 -4.46
C LEU A 80 14.02 3.55 -5.64
N LEU A 81 12.70 3.69 -5.74
CA LEU A 81 11.91 3.20 -6.87
C LEU A 81 11.95 4.15 -8.09
N GLY A 82 12.70 5.25 -8.02
CA GLY A 82 12.93 6.16 -9.14
C GLY A 82 11.93 7.31 -9.24
N LEU A 83 11.09 7.53 -8.22
CA LEU A 83 10.23 8.71 -8.19
C LEU A 83 11.05 9.97 -7.93
N ASN A 84 10.75 11.05 -8.67
CA ASN A 84 11.48 12.30 -8.52
C ASN A 84 11.23 12.97 -7.14
N THR A 85 12.17 13.82 -6.73
CA THR A 85 12.13 14.50 -5.43
C THR A 85 10.89 15.36 -5.23
N SER A 86 10.41 16.05 -6.27
CA SER A 86 9.22 16.92 -6.19
C SER A 86 7.95 16.12 -5.86
N LEU A 87 7.76 14.98 -6.51
CA LEU A 87 6.63 14.08 -6.26
C LEU A 87 6.72 13.44 -4.89
N CYS A 88 7.92 13.01 -4.49
CA CYS A 88 8.21 12.53 -3.15
C CYS A 88 7.85 13.56 -2.07
N ASN A 89 8.27 14.82 -2.23
CA ASN A 89 7.94 15.91 -1.30
C ASN A 89 6.44 16.21 -1.28
N TRP A 90 5.76 16.15 -2.43
CA TRP A 90 4.32 16.31 -2.50
C TRP A 90 3.58 15.20 -1.74
N ILE A 91 4.02 13.94 -1.87
CA ILE A 91 3.45 12.82 -1.11
C ILE A 91 3.73 12.99 0.39
N LEU A 92 4.91 13.50 0.77
CA LEU A 92 5.24 13.78 2.17
C LEU A 92 4.28 14.81 2.77
N ASP A 93 4.08 15.93 2.07
CA ASP A 93 3.14 16.98 2.46
C ASP A 93 1.71 16.45 2.52
N PHE A 94 1.30 15.64 1.54
CA PHE A 94 -0.01 14.97 1.53
C PHE A 94 -0.21 14.02 2.72
N LEU A 95 0.86 13.48 3.31
CA LEU A 95 0.79 12.52 4.42
C LEU A 95 1.05 13.16 5.79
N THR A 96 1.53 14.40 5.87
CA THR A 96 1.97 15.04 7.11
C THR A 96 1.21 16.34 7.38
N GLY A 97 1.13 16.73 8.66
CA GLY A 97 0.60 18.05 9.02
C GLY A 97 -0.83 18.34 8.56
N ARG A 98 -1.68 17.31 8.40
CA ARG A 98 -3.00 17.44 7.77
C ARG A 98 -4.05 18.01 8.73
N PRO A 99 -4.54 19.24 8.54
CA PRO A 99 -5.65 19.77 9.32
C PRO A 99 -6.97 19.12 8.90
N GLN A 100 -7.79 18.72 9.87
CA GLN A 100 -9.13 18.21 9.65
C GLN A 100 -10.15 18.84 10.59
N SER A 101 -11.36 19.07 10.09
CA SER A 101 -12.51 19.51 10.86
C SER A 101 -13.76 18.83 10.32
N VAL A 102 -14.72 18.53 11.19
CA VAL A 102 -16.01 17.93 10.82
C VAL A 102 -17.09 19.00 10.87
N ARG A 103 -17.94 19.05 9.86
CA ARG A 103 -19.10 19.95 9.82
C ARG A 103 -20.40 19.14 9.80
N ILE A 104 -21.32 19.45 10.71
CA ILE A 104 -22.66 18.89 10.78
C ILE A 104 -23.66 20.05 10.76
N GLY A 105 -24.37 20.21 9.64
CA GLY A 105 -25.26 21.35 9.42
C GLY A 105 -24.51 22.69 9.48
N SER A 106 -24.89 23.54 10.43
CA SER A 106 -24.24 24.83 10.70
C SER A 106 -23.06 24.73 11.67
N ASN A 107 -22.88 23.61 12.37
CA ASN A 107 -21.83 23.46 13.37
C ASN A 107 -20.56 22.87 12.75
N THR A 108 -19.42 23.48 13.03
CA THR A 108 -18.10 23.00 12.59
C THR A 108 -17.23 22.76 13.82
N SER A 109 -16.54 21.63 13.87
CA SER A 109 -15.59 21.33 14.94
C SER A 109 -14.37 22.24 14.85
N ASN A 110 -13.61 22.29 15.94
CA ASN A 110 -12.25 22.82 15.88
C ASN A 110 -11.42 22.01 14.88
N THR A 111 -10.41 22.68 14.31
CA THR A 111 -9.45 22.03 13.42
C THR A 111 -8.44 21.25 14.25
N THR A 112 -8.24 19.98 13.92
CA THR A 112 -7.24 19.10 14.53
C THR A 112 -6.27 18.65 13.47
N THR A 113 -4.97 18.73 13.76
CA THR A 113 -3.93 18.20 12.87
C THR A 113 -3.75 16.72 13.12
N LEU A 114 -3.89 15.89 12.08
CA LEU A 114 -3.67 14.46 12.16
C LEU A 114 -2.23 14.08 11.83
N SER A 115 -1.63 13.24 12.68
CA SER A 115 -0.34 12.60 12.45
C SER A 115 -0.46 11.12 12.06
N THR A 116 -1.66 10.54 12.12
CA THR A 116 -1.95 9.14 11.82
C THR A 116 -3.03 9.00 10.75
N GLY A 117 -3.01 7.86 10.06
CA GLY A 117 -3.90 7.54 8.94
C GLY A 117 -3.35 7.97 7.58
N ALA A 118 -3.77 7.28 6.53
CA ALA A 118 -3.59 7.73 5.16
C ALA A 118 -4.94 8.29 4.65
N PRO A 119 -4.96 9.39 3.85
CA PRO A 119 -6.20 10.00 3.34
C PRO A 119 -6.91 9.20 2.24
#